data_AF-A0A820SQB2-F1
#
_entry.id   AF-A0A820SQB2-F1
#
_cell.length_a   1.000
_cell.length_b   1.000
_cell.length_c   1.000
_cell.angle_alpha   90.00
_cell.angle_beta   90.00
_cell.angle_gamma   90.00
#
_symmetry.space_group_name_H-M   'P 1'
#
loop_
_entity.id
_entity.type
_entity.pdbx_description
1 polymer ?
#
loop_
_entity_poly.entity_id
_entity_poly.type
_entity_poly.pdbx_seq_one_letter_code
_entity_poly.pdbx_strand_id
1 'polypeptide(L)'
;LILHQWNGKKSSGQERLKAAFYCRALDEERRGLPEVIVLEEGDQDEKFWSYLKGGYGKVKSANEGGADDEIKSNEKRLYRLSDASGMLKFRRIATGEDVRRTLLDSNDVFILDIGSEIIVWVGKNASTMDKKSAMDFAKKYL
;
A
#
# COMPACT_ATOMS: atom_id res chain seq x y z
N LEU A 1 -8.67 16.89 6.69
CA LEU A 1 -8.17 15.97 5.63
C LEU A 1 -9.38 15.17 5.15
N ILE A 2 -9.53 14.81 3.87
CA ILE A 2 -10.72 14.05 3.42
C ILE A 2 -10.25 12.78 2.71
N LEU A 3 -10.85 11.65 3.05
CA LEU A 3 -10.70 10.36 2.40
C LEU A 3 -12.00 10.04 1.65
N HIS A 4 -11.94 9.97 0.33
CA HIS A 4 -13.08 9.54 -0.48
C HIS A 4 -12.95 8.05 -0.80
N GLN A 5 -13.97 7.28 -0.47
CA GLN A 5 -14.20 5.96 -1.05
C GLN A 5 -15.19 6.14 -2.20
N TRP A 6 -14.82 5.74 -3.41
CA TRP A 6 -15.71 5.79 -4.56
C TRP A 6 -16.10 4.39 -5.01
N ASN A 7 -17.40 4.10 -5.06
CA ASN A 7 -17.95 2.79 -5.41
C ASN A 7 -18.52 2.82 -6.83
N GLY A 8 -17.90 2.06 -7.74
CA GLY A 8 -18.43 1.88 -9.10
C GLY A 8 -19.79 1.19 -9.11
N LYS A 9 -20.62 1.47 -10.12
CA LYS A 9 -22.00 0.96 -10.24
C LYS A 9 -22.09 -0.56 -10.25
N LYS A 10 -21.02 -1.24 -10.68
CA LYS A 10 -20.91 -2.70 -10.77
C LYS A 10 -19.95 -3.31 -9.74
N SER A 11 -19.42 -2.51 -8.80
CA SER A 11 -18.59 -3.04 -7.72
C SER A 11 -19.37 -3.99 -6.82
N SER A 12 -18.75 -5.11 -6.48
CA SER A 12 -19.27 -6.14 -5.59
C SER A 12 -19.28 -5.67 -4.13
N GLY A 13 -20.10 -6.32 -3.29
CA GLY A 13 -20.13 -6.04 -1.86
C GLY A 13 -18.77 -6.30 -1.17
N GLN A 14 -17.98 -7.26 -1.67
CA GLN A 14 -16.66 -7.57 -1.10
C GLN A 14 -15.65 -6.45 -1.38
N GLU A 15 -15.64 -5.89 -2.60
CA GLU A 15 -14.75 -4.77 -2.94
C GLU A 15 -15.09 -3.53 -2.11
N ARG A 16 -16.38 -3.19 -2.03
CA ARG A 16 -16.87 -2.06 -1.22
C ARG A 16 -16.49 -2.20 0.25
N LEU A 17 -16.60 -3.41 0.79
CA LEU A 17 -16.24 -3.71 2.18
C LEU A 17 -14.72 -3.62 2.41
N LYS A 18 -13.91 -4.14 1.50
CA LYS A 18 -12.44 -4.03 1.58
C LYS A 18 -11.98 -2.58 1.49
N ALA A 19 -12.57 -1.78 0.60
CA ALA A 19 -12.31 -0.35 0.51
C ALA A 19 -12.66 0.37 1.83
N ALA A 20 -13.82 0.05 2.42
CA ALA A 20 -14.23 0.62 3.70
C ALA A 20 -13.29 0.26 4.84
N PHE A 21 -12.83 -1.00 4.92
CA PHE A 21 -11.82 -1.40 5.90
C PHE A 21 -10.50 -0.65 5.71
N TYR A 22 -10.08 -0.42 4.48
CA TYR A 22 -8.87 0.35 4.20
C TYR A 22 -9.00 1.81 4.61
N CYS A 23 -10.11 2.47 4.27
CA CYS A 23 -10.39 3.84 4.71
C CYS A 23 -10.40 3.97 6.23
N ARG A 24 -10.99 2.99 6.94
CA ARG A 24 -11.00 2.96 8.40
C ARG A 24 -9.59 2.78 8.99
N ALA A 25 -8.79 1.87 8.45
CA ALA A 25 -7.42 1.67 8.92
C ALA A 25 -6.57 2.94 8.76
N LEU A 26 -6.71 3.64 7.63
CA LEU A 26 -6.05 4.92 7.40
C LEU A 26 -6.56 6.03 8.33
N ASP A 27 -7.85 6.05 8.63
CA ASP A 27 -8.44 6.99 9.59
C ASP A 27 -7.88 6.77 11.00
N GLU A 28 -7.81 5.51 11.45
CA GLU A 28 -7.24 5.12 12.75
C GLU A 28 -5.75 5.48 12.84
N GLU A 29 -4.96 5.21 11.80
CA GLU A 29 -3.54 5.58 11.72
C GLU A 29 -3.34 7.11 11.81
N ARG A 30 -4.25 7.86 11.19
CA ARG A 30 -4.26 9.32 11.19
C ARG A 30 -5.04 9.90 12.36
N ARG A 31 -5.37 9.09 13.37
CA ARG A 31 -6.00 9.49 14.65
C ARG A 31 -7.34 10.22 14.47
N GLY A 32 -8.16 9.81 13.50
CA GLY A 32 -9.48 10.41 13.27
C GLY A 32 -9.44 11.80 12.63
N LEU A 33 -8.28 12.26 12.14
CA LEU A 33 -8.14 13.56 11.47
C LEU A 33 -8.79 13.63 10.07
N PRO A 34 -8.85 12.53 9.29
CA PRO A 34 -9.62 12.51 8.06
C PRO A 34 -11.13 12.42 8.29
N GLU A 35 -11.89 13.14 7.48
CA GLU A 35 -13.31 12.85 7.24
C GLU A 35 -13.41 11.80 6.14
N VAL A 36 -14.12 10.70 6.38
CA VAL A 36 -14.35 9.64 5.39
C VAL A 36 -15.69 9.87 4.70
N ILE A 37 -15.66 10.08 3.38
CA ILE A 37 -16.85 10.28 2.54
C ILE A 37 -16.96 9.10 1.57
N VAL A 38 -18.10 8.41 1.58
CA VAL A 38 -18.40 7.32 0.63
C VAL A 38 -19.27 7.89 -0.48
N LEU A 39 -18.80 7.74 -1.71
CA LEU A 39 -19.46 8.16 -2.94
C LEU A 39 -19.85 6.93 -3.77
N GLU A 40 -21.00 7.01 -4.44
CA GLU A 40 -21.42 6.05 -5.44
C GLU A 40 -21.23 6.63 -6.86
N GLU A 41 -21.08 5.75 -7.86
CA GLU A 41 -21.04 6.19 -9.26
C GLU A 41 -22.32 6.97 -9.62
N GLY A 42 -22.13 8.22 -10.03
CA GLY A 42 -23.22 9.17 -10.29
C GLY A 42 -23.18 10.38 -9.36
N ASP A 43 -22.54 10.26 -8.19
CA ASP A 43 -22.36 11.37 -7.28
C ASP A 43 -21.46 12.45 -7.90
N GLN A 44 -21.94 13.69 -7.85
CA GLN A 44 -21.29 14.85 -8.46
C GLN A 44 -20.49 15.64 -7.41
N ASP A 45 -19.72 14.94 -6.58
CA ASP A 45 -18.83 15.58 -5.61
C ASP A 45 -17.67 16.29 -6.33
N GLU A 46 -17.78 17.62 -6.48
CA GLU A 46 -16.80 18.44 -7.21
C GLU A 46 -15.39 18.28 -6.66
N LYS A 47 -15.27 18.09 -5.34
CA LYS A 47 -13.98 18.00 -4.66
C LYS A 47 -13.26 16.70 -5.02
N PHE A 48 -13.96 15.57 -5.01
CA PHE A 48 -13.45 14.29 -5.48
C PHE A 48 -12.96 14.38 -6.93
N TRP A 49 -13.81 14.89 -7.84
CA TRP A 49 -13.46 14.99 -9.25
C TRP A 49 -12.28 15.94 -9.51
N SER A 50 -12.15 17.01 -8.73
CA SER A 50 -11.02 17.95 -8.82
C SER A 50 -9.66 17.28 -8.57
N TYR A 51 -9.59 16.22 -7.75
CA TYR A 51 -8.35 15.50 -7.49
C TYR A 51 -7.82 14.73 -8.70
N LEU A 52 -8.73 14.29 -9.57
CA LEU A 52 -8.40 13.49 -10.75
C LEU A 52 -8.05 14.36 -11.97
N LYS A 53 -7.91 15.68 -11.78
CA LYS A 53 -7.69 16.69 -12.84
C LYS A 53 -8.74 16.62 -13.96
N GLY A 54 -9.95 16.16 -13.62
CA GLY A 54 -11.08 16.01 -14.54
C GLY A 54 -12.37 16.59 -13.94
N GLY A 55 -13.42 16.62 -14.75
CA GLY A 55 -14.78 16.90 -14.29
C GLY A 55 -15.60 15.62 -14.19
N TYR A 56 -16.79 15.71 -13.60
CA TYR A 56 -17.78 14.63 -13.66
C TYR A 56 -18.00 14.20 -15.13
N GLY A 57 -17.91 12.91 -15.40
CA GLY A 57 -17.94 12.39 -16.76
C GLY A 57 -18.16 10.88 -16.83
N LYS A 58 -18.22 10.36 -18.05
CA LYS A 58 -18.37 8.91 -18.28
C LYS A 58 -17.16 8.17 -17.69
N VAL A 59 -17.43 7.24 -16.79
CA VAL A 59 -16.45 6.25 -16.31
C VAL A 59 -16.51 5.04 -17.22
N LYS A 60 -15.37 4.35 -17.39
CA LYS A 60 -15.31 3.09 -18.14
C LYS A 60 -16.24 2.05 -17.51
N SER A 61 -16.81 1.20 -18.35
CA SER A 61 -17.64 0.08 -17.86
C SER A 61 -16.80 -0.96 -17.12
N ALA A 62 -17.43 -1.76 -16.26
CA ALA A 62 -16.75 -2.87 -15.57
C ALA A 62 -16.10 -3.85 -16.55
N ASN A 63 -16.73 -4.12 -17.70
CA ASN A 63 -16.17 -5.00 -18.73
C ASN A 63 -14.84 -4.46 -19.30
N GLU A 64 -14.70 -3.14 -19.42
CA GLU A 64 -13.45 -2.51 -19.85
C GLU A 64 -12.37 -2.53 -18.75
N GLY A 65 -12.75 -2.82 -17.51
CA GLY A 65 -11.86 -3.01 -16.36
C GLY A 65 -11.19 -4.39 -16.31
N GLY A 66 -11.63 -5.34 -17.14
CA GLY A 66 -11.19 -6.74 -17.10
C GLY A 66 -11.99 -7.58 -16.11
N ALA A 67 -11.72 -8.89 -16.07
CA ALA A 67 -12.36 -9.78 -15.11
C ALA A 67 -11.67 -9.70 -13.74
N ASP A 68 -12.45 -9.74 -12.65
CA ASP A 68 -11.93 -9.68 -11.28
C ASP A 68 -10.87 -10.76 -11.01
N ASP A 69 -11.05 -11.96 -11.59
CA ASP A 69 -10.14 -13.11 -11.47
C ASP A 69 -8.82 -12.94 -12.24
N GLU A 70 -8.75 -12.00 -13.18
CA GLU A 70 -7.55 -11.69 -13.96
C GLU A 70 -6.66 -10.63 -13.30
N ILE A 71 -7.14 -9.97 -12.23
CA ILE A 71 -6.38 -8.98 -11.47
C ILE A 71 -5.24 -9.71 -10.72
N LYS A 72 -4.05 -9.70 -11.32
CA LYS A 72 -2.84 -10.15 -10.64
C LYS A 72 -2.53 -9.20 -9.49
N SER A 73 -2.69 -9.68 -8.27
CA SER A 73 -2.15 -9.00 -7.09
C SER A 73 -0.65 -8.77 -7.33
N ASN A 74 -0.18 -7.54 -7.07
CA ASN A 74 1.24 -7.25 -7.17
C ASN A 74 2.02 -8.24 -6.31
N GLU A 75 2.97 -8.93 -6.92
CA GLU A 75 3.77 -9.94 -6.24
C GLU A 75 4.55 -9.26 -5.11
N LYS A 76 4.26 -9.65 -3.86
CA LYS A 76 4.95 -9.13 -2.68
C LYS A 76 6.44 -9.48 -2.76
N ARG A 77 7.31 -8.57 -2.34
CA ARG A 77 8.76 -8.82 -2.26
C ARG A 77 9.29 -8.33 -0.94
N LEU A 78 10.02 -9.19 -0.24
CA LEU A 78 10.65 -8.87 1.04
C LEU A 78 12.17 -8.86 0.88
N TYR A 79 12.78 -7.77 1.33
CA TYR A 79 14.22 -7.58 1.34
C TYR A 79 14.72 -7.40 2.77
N ARG A 80 15.95 -7.85 3.03
CA ARG A 80 16.69 -7.63 4.28
C ARG A 80 17.88 -6.72 4.01
N LEU A 81 18.05 -5.72 4.85
CA LEU A 81 19.17 -4.81 4.93
C LEU A 81 19.91 -5.08 6.25
N SER A 82 21.16 -5.52 6.16
CA SER A 82 21.96 -5.92 7.33
C SER A 82 23.44 -5.68 7.10
N ASP A 83 24.13 -5.14 8.11
CA ASP A 83 25.58 -4.97 8.15
C ASP A 83 26.32 -6.08 8.92
N ALA A 84 25.62 -7.10 9.42
CA ALA A 84 26.17 -8.14 10.31
C ALA A 84 27.39 -8.89 9.75
N SER A 85 27.59 -8.85 8.43
CA SER A 85 28.75 -9.43 7.75
C SER A 85 29.98 -8.51 7.68
N GLY A 86 29.97 -7.37 8.37
CA GLY A 86 30.99 -6.32 8.31
C GLY A 86 30.81 -5.32 7.16
N MET A 87 29.87 -5.56 6.26
CA MET A 87 29.47 -4.66 5.19
C MET A 87 27.96 -4.71 5.02
N LEU A 88 27.36 -3.55 4.77
CA LEU A 88 25.92 -3.40 4.54
C LEU A 88 25.50 -4.17 3.28
N LYS A 89 24.57 -5.10 3.43
CA LYS A 89 24.04 -5.94 2.35
C LYS A 89 22.54 -5.80 2.24
N PHE A 90 22.06 -5.56 1.02
CA PHE A 90 20.65 -5.53 0.68
C PHE A 90 20.32 -6.74 -0.20
N ARG A 91 19.41 -7.60 0.25
CA ARG A 91 19.07 -8.85 -0.45
C ARG A 91 17.58 -9.15 -0.38
N ARG A 92 17.01 -9.63 -1.49
CA ARG A 92 15.67 -10.22 -1.49
C ARG A 92 15.71 -11.56 -0.77
N ILE A 93 14.77 -11.78 0.13
CA ILE A 93 14.69 -12.99 0.95
C ILE A 93 13.40 -13.79 0.74
N ALA A 94 12.34 -13.18 0.20
CA ALA A 94 11.09 -13.86 -0.13
C ALA A 94 10.30 -13.10 -1.19
N THR A 95 9.41 -13.82 -1.89
CA THR A 95 8.47 -13.28 -2.89
C THR A 95 7.11 -13.97 -2.78
N GLY A 96 6.04 -13.28 -3.21
CA GLY A 96 4.70 -13.84 -3.27
C GLY A 96 4.20 -14.38 -1.92
N GLU A 97 3.78 -15.64 -1.92
CA GLU A 97 3.23 -16.34 -0.74
C GLU A 97 4.30 -16.74 0.30
N ASP A 98 5.58 -16.72 -0.07
CA ASP A 98 6.67 -17.02 0.86
C ASP A 98 6.99 -15.85 1.80
N VAL A 99 6.42 -14.67 1.55
CA VAL A 99 6.55 -13.51 2.43
C VAL A 99 5.76 -13.77 3.72
N ARG A 100 6.47 -14.12 4.79
CA ARG A 100 5.90 -14.47 6.10
C ARG A 100 6.45 -13.57 7.20
N ARG A 101 5.61 -13.24 8.19
CA ARG A 101 6.01 -12.46 9.38
C ARG A 101 7.21 -13.06 10.12
N THR A 102 7.34 -14.39 10.11
CA THR A 102 8.44 -15.13 10.76
C THR A 102 9.81 -14.85 10.15
N LEU A 103 9.88 -14.21 8.97
CA LEU A 103 11.14 -13.80 8.35
C LEU A 103 11.71 -12.50 8.92
N LEU A 104 10.93 -11.75 9.72
CA LEU A 104 11.38 -10.51 10.34
C LEU A 104 12.24 -10.80 11.57
N ASP A 105 13.45 -10.23 11.59
CA ASP A 105 14.41 -10.33 12.68
C ASP A 105 14.61 -8.97 13.35
N SER A 106 14.44 -8.88 14.67
CA SER A 106 14.61 -7.62 15.42
C SER A 106 16.00 -7.01 15.33
N ASN A 107 17.00 -7.75 14.84
CA ASN A 107 18.37 -7.28 14.69
C ASN A 107 18.66 -6.59 13.35
N ASP A 108 17.71 -6.50 12.41
CA ASP A 108 17.95 -5.92 11.08
C ASP A 108 16.79 -5.05 10.57
N VAL A 109 16.99 -4.45 9.40
CA VAL A 109 15.97 -3.69 8.68
C VAL A 109 15.40 -4.52 7.53
N PHE A 110 14.11 -4.40 7.28
CA PHE A 110 13.42 -5.08 6.19
C PHE A 110 12.63 -4.10 5.35
N ILE A 111 12.62 -4.32 4.03
CA ILE A 111 11.85 -3.54 3.07
C ILE A 111 10.83 -4.49 2.43
N LEU A 112 9.55 -4.22 2.66
CA LEU A 112 8.44 -4.96 2.08
C LEU A 112 7.79 -4.11 0.98
N ASP A 113 7.85 -4.62 -0.23
CA ASP A 113 7.15 -4.07 -1.39
C ASP A 113 5.88 -4.90 -1.62
N ILE A 114 4.71 -4.24 -1.57
CA ILE A 114 3.40 -4.83 -1.89
C ILE A 114 2.81 -4.27 -3.20
N GLY A 115 3.63 -3.57 -3.98
CA GLY A 115 3.31 -2.92 -5.25
C GLY A 115 2.56 -1.60 -5.12
N SER A 116 1.60 -1.50 -4.19
CA SER A 116 0.92 -0.22 -3.90
C SER A 116 1.72 0.66 -2.94
N GLU A 117 2.50 0.06 -2.06
CA GLU A 117 3.24 0.73 -1.00
C GLU A 117 4.57 0.01 -0.72
N ILE A 118 5.53 0.77 -0.20
CA ILE A 118 6.78 0.24 0.33
C ILE A 118 6.81 0.51 1.83
N ILE A 119 6.95 -0.57 2.59
CA ILE A 119 6.99 -0.54 4.05
C ILE A 119 8.42 -0.82 4.49
N VAL A 120 8.99 0.11 5.26
CA VAL A 120 10.31 -0.07 5.89
C VAL A 120 10.10 -0.48 7.33
N TRP A 121 10.37 -1.74 7.64
CA TRP A 121 10.33 -2.25 9.00
C TRP A 121 11.72 -2.17 9.62
N VAL A 122 11.85 -1.47 10.74
CA VAL A 122 13.12 -1.27 11.43
C VAL A 122 13.14 -2.11 12.70
N GLY A 123 14.01 -3.12 12.73
CA GLY A 123 14.22 -3.95 13.90
C GLY A 123 14.65 -3.13 15.11
N LYS A 124 14.09 -3.46 16.28
CA LYS A 124 14.40 -2.77 17.54
C LYS A 124 15.91 -2.71 17.82
N ASN A 125 16.58 -3.83 17.57
CA ASN A 125 18.01 -4.04 17.81
C ASN A 125 18.87 -3.82 16.55
N ALA A 126 18.29 -3.34 15.44
CA ALA A 126 19.03 -3.08 14.22
C ALA A 126 20.18 -2.09 14.44
N SER A 127 21.26 -2.27 13.70
CA SER A 127 22.47 -1.48 13.81
C SER A 127 22.19 0.00 13.50
N THR A 128 23.03 0.90 14.02
CA THR A 128 22.89 2.33 13.69
C THR A 128 23.11 2.59 12.19
N MET A 129 23.96 1.79 11.53
CA MET A 129 24.18 1.88 10.09
C MET A 129 22.93 1.44 9.33
N ASP A 130 22.37 0.28 9.67
CA ASP A 130 21.15 -0.24 9.04
C ASP A 130 20.00 0.77 9.14
N LYS A 131 19.80 1.32 10.35
CA LYS A 131 18.75 2.32 10.63
C LYS A 131 18.92 3.59 9.80
N LYS A 132 20.14 4.12 9.70
CA LYS A 132 20.43 5.34 8.92
C LYS A 132 20.26 5.12 7.42
N SER A 133 20.65 3.95 6.92
CA SER A 133 20.59 3.63 5.49
C SER A 133 19.22 3.13 5.03
N ALA A 134 18.34 2.70 5.95
CA ALA A 134 17.04 2.11 5.66
C ALA A 134 16.21 2.89 4.63
N MET A 135 16.00 4.19 4.89
CA MET A 135 15.16 5.03 4.02
C MET A 135 15.83 5.31 2.67
N ASP A 136 17.15 5.41 2.62
CA ASP A 136 17.88 5.64 1.37
C ASP A 136 17.82 4.41 0.47
N PHE A 137 17.94 3.21 1.04
CA PHE A 137 17.77 1.96 0.28
C PHE A 137 16.33 1.77 -0.19
N ALA A 138 15.33 2.08 0.64
CA ALA A 138 13.93 2.02 0.24
C ALA A 138 13.64 3.00 -0.92
N LYS A 139 14.18 4.23 -0.86
CA LYS A 139 14.06 5.22 -1.95
C LYS A 139 14.78 4.80 -3.23
N LYS A 140 15.95 4.16 -3.13
CA LYS A 140 16.71 3.66 -4.29
C LYS A 140 16.09 2.42 -4.94
N TYR A 141 15.22 1.72 -4.20
CA TYR A 141 14.52 0.55 -4.70
C TYR A 141 13.30 0.93 -5.57
N LEU A 142 12.67 2.09 -5.30
CA LEU A 142 11.65 2.71 -6.17
C LEU A 142 12.23 3.03 -7.55
#